data_AF-A0A8S8XKD5-F1
#
_entry.id   AF-A0A8S8XKD5-F1
#
_cell.length_a   1.000
_cell.length_b   1.000
_cell.length_c   1.000
_cell.angle_alpha   90.00
_cell.angle_beta   90.00
_cell.angle_gamma   90.00
#
_symmetry.space_group_name_H-M   'P 1'
#
loop_
_entity.id
_entity.type
_entity.pdbx_description
1 polymer ?
#
loop_
_entity_poly.entity_id
_entity_poly.type
_entity_poly.pdbx_seq_one_letter_code
_entity_poly.pdbx_strand_id
1 'polypeptide(L)'
;MESRFTYVDSQVAENVQKAIRPETKMVWVETPTNPLLKVTDLEAVGKIARSNDLLYVVDTTFATPVFLRPLEYGADLVLHSTTKYLSGHNQIIGGAIITDRDDLMIS
;
A
#
# COMPACT_ATOMS: atom_id res chain seq x y z
N MET A 1 -19.39 1.55 14.59
CA MET A 1 -19.00 0.97 13.28
C MET A 1 -17.76 0.15 13.53
N GLU A 2 -17.79 -1.15 13.28
CA GLU A 2 -16.66 -2.05 13.55
C GLU A 2 -15.86 -2.26 12.26
N SER A 3 -14.54 -2.03 12.32
CA SER A 3 -13.65 -2.24 11.18
C SER A 3 -13.37 -3.73 11.01
N ARG A 4 -13.53 -4.25 9.78
CA ARG A 4 -13.30 -5.67 9.44
C ARG A 4 -12.07 -5.82 8.56
N PHE A 5 -11.20 -6.76 8.91
CA PHE A 5 -9.97 -7.05 8.18
C PHE A 5 -9.98 -8.46 7.61
N THR A 6 -9.30 -8.68 6.49
CA THR A 6 -9.07 -10.00 5.92
C THR A 6 -7.68 -10.03 5.34
N TYR A 7 -6.85 -10.92 5.89
CA TYR A 7 -5.46 -11.08 5.49
C TYR A 7 -5.37 -12.08 4.35
N VAL A 8 -4.56 -11.76 3.34
CA VAL A 8 -4.33 -12.60 2.17
C VAL A 8 -2.85 -12.56 1.80
N ASP A 9 -2.36 -13.61 1.15
CA ASP A 9 -1.03 -13.58 0.53
C ASP A 9 -1.10 -12.82 -0.80
N SER A 10 -0.61 -11.59 -0.81
CA SER A 10 -0.60 -10.70 -1.98
C SER A 10 0.49 -11.03 -3.01
N GLN A 11 1.36 -12.03 -2.77
CA GLN A 11 2.26 -12.54 -3.80
C GLN A 11 1.50 -13.19 -4.97
N VAL A 12 0.25 -13.59 -4.72
CA VAL A 12 -0.68 -14.16 -5.71
C VAL A 12 -1.89 -13.24 -5.78
N ALA A 13 -1.95 -12.40 -6.80
CA ALA A 13 -2.96 -11.33 -6.93
C ALA A 13 -4.41 -11.87 -6.89
N GLU A 14 -4.64 -13.09 -7.36
CA GLU A 14 -5.95 -13.75 -7.34
C GLU A 14 -6.48 -13.96 -5.92
N ASN A 15 -5.60 -14.09 -4.91
CA ASN A 15 -6.01 -14.18 -3.52
C ASN A 15 -6.67 -12.87 -3.04
N VAL A 16 -6.18 -11.72 -3.52
CA VAL A 16 -6.80 -10.41 -3.24
C VAL A 16 -8.18 -10.37 -3.86
N GLN A 17 -8.32 -10.71 -5.15
CA GLN A 17 -9.60 -10.71 -5.85
C GLN A 17 -10.66 -11.61 -5.18
N LYS A 18 -10.26 -12.79 -4.71
CA LYS A 18 -11.16 -13.75 -4.03
C LYS A 18 -11.62 -13.28 -2.65
N ALA A 19 -10.87 -12.40 -2.00
CA ALA A 19 -11.18 -11.92 -0.65
C ALA A 19 -12.02 -10.64 -0.63
N ILE A 20 -12.27 -10.02 -1.79
CA ILE A 20 -13.14 -8.84 -1.92
C ILE A 20 -14.59 -9.22 -1.54
N ARG A 21 -15.22 -8.37 -0.74
CA ARG A 21 -16.61 -8.48 -0.30
C ARG A 21 -17.34 -7.16 -0.59
N PRO A 22 -18.68 -7.12 -0.59
CA PRO A 22 -19.43 -5.88 -0.84
C PRO A 22 -19.08 -4.73 0.10
N GLU A 23 -18.66 -5.04 1.33
CA GLU A 23 -18.24 -4.05 2.32
C GLU A 23 -16.75 -3.66 2.24
N THR A 24 -15.95 -4.28 1.37
CA THR A 24 -14.53 -3.94 1.21
C THR A 24 -14.39 -2.51 0.71
N LYS A 25 -13.50 -1.72 1.33
CA LYS A 25 -13.22 -0.33 0.95
C LYS A 25 -11.78 -0.05 0.58
N MET A 26 -10.87 -0.96 0.90
CA MET A 26 -9.44 -0.72 0.76
C MET A 26 -8.68 -2.04 0.58
N VAL A 27 -7.65 -1.98 -0.27
CA VAL A 27 -6.58 -2.97 -0.35
C VAL A 27 -5.31 -2.32 0.19
N TRP A 28 -4.71 -2.91 1.21
CA TRP A 28 -3.46 -2.44 1.79
C TRP A 28 -2.38 -3.50 1.60
N VAL A 29 -1.25 -3.14 1.00
CA VAL A 29 -0.11 -4.04 0.83
C VAL A 29 1.16 -3.42 1.37
N GLU A 30 2.06 -4.25 1.87
CA GLU A 30 3.44 -3.89 2.18
C GLU A 30 4.34 -4.61 1.19
N THR A 31 5.25 -3.90 0.52
CA THR A 31 6.20 -4.55 -0.39
C THR A 31 7.54 -3.80 -0.50
N PRO A 32 8.68 -4.50 -0.33
CA PRO A 32 8.80 -5.86 0.23
C PRO A 32 8.29 -5.96 1.69
N THR A 33 7.71 -7.09 2.08
CA THR A 33 7.23 -7.29 3.46
C THR A 33 8.36 -7.47 4.46
N ASN A 34 8.18 -7.02 5.69
CA ASN A 34 9.08 -7.30 6.80
C ASN A 34 8.59 -8.50 7.64
N PRO A 35 9.44 -9.49 8.00
CA PRO A 35 10.86 -9.68 7.66
C PRO A 35 11.10 -10.59 6.45
N LEU A 36 10.05 -11.15 5.87
CA LEU A 36 10.17 -12.23 4.87
C LEU A 36 10.46 -11.74 3.45
N LEU A 37 10.49 -10.42 3.23
CA LEU A 37 10.78 -9.74 1.97
C LEU A 37 9.93 -10.23 0.80
N LYS A 38 8.67 -10.59 1.07
CA LYS A 38 7.74 -10.99 0.03
C LYS A 38 7.41 -9.80 -0.85
N VAL A 39 7.37 -10.02 -2.16
CA VAL A 39 7.08 -8.99 -3.15
C VAL A 39 5.67 -9.17 -3.71
N THR A 40 4.92 -8.08 -3.74
CA THR A 40 3.60 -8.02 -4.37
C THR A 40 3.73 -7.52 -5.81
N ASP A 41 3.02 -8.14 -6.74
CA ASP A 41 2.81 -7.58 -8.08
C ASP A 41 1.87 -6.37 -7.97
N LEU A 42 2.46 -5.17 -7.92
CA LEU A 42 1.72 -3.92 -7.73
C LEU A 42 0.76 -3.63 -8.87
N GLU A 43 1.14 -3.95 -10.12
CA GLU A 43 0.30 -3.67 -11.28
C GLU A 43 -0.93 -4.58 -11.29
N ALA A 44 -0.74 -5.87 -11.01
CA ALA A 44 -1.83 -6.83 -10.93
C ALA A 44 -2.82 -6.49 -9.80
N VAL A 45 -2.30 -6.19 -8.60
CA VAL A 45 -3.14 -5.82 -7.46
C VAL A 45 -3.80 -4.45 -7.67
N GLY A 46 -3.09 -3.48 -8.26
CA GLY A 46 -3.65 -2.16 -8.60
C GLY A 46 -4.80 -2.24 -9.58
N LYS A 47 -4.71 -3.10 -10.61
CA LYS A 47 -5.82 -3.38 -11.54
C LYS A 47 -7.03 -3.97 -10.82
N ILE A 48 -6.83 -4.90 -9.89
CA ILE A 48 -7.90 -5.48 -9.08
C ILE A 48 -8.57 -4.41 -8.22
N ALA A 49 -7.80 -3.62 -7.48
CA ALA A 49 -8.33 -2.57 -6.61
C ALA A 49 -9.15 -1.55 -7.40
N ARG A 50 -8.61 -1.04 -8.52
CA ARG A 50 -9.29 -0.09 -9.41
C ARG A 50 -10.58 -0.66 -10.01
N SER A 51 -10.57 -1.91 -10.45
CA SER A 51 -11.75 -2.53 -11.06
C SER A 51 -12.91 -2.74 -10.09
N ASN A 52 -12.62 -2.71 -8.78
CA ASN A 52 -13.59 -2.89 -7.70
C ASN A 52 -13.85 -1.58 -6.93
N ASP A 53 -13.38 -0.43 -7.42
CA ASP A 53 -13.52 0.89 -6.77
C ASP A 53 -13.01 0.89 -5.30
N LEU A 54 -11.84 0.27 -5.09
CA LEU A 54 -11.21 0.16 -3.78
C LEU A 54 -10.01 1.11 -3.68
N LEU A 55 -9.86 1.75 -2.52
CA LEU A 55 -8.65 2.50 -2.20
C LEU A 55 -7.43 1.56 -2.16
N TYR A 56 -6.40 1.83 -2.94
CA TYR A 56 -5.20 1.02 -2.99
C TYR A 56 -4.03 1.71 -2.27
N VAL A 57 -3.61 1.12 -1.15
CA VAL A 57 -2.54 1.65 -0.30
C VAL A 57 -1.32 0.73 -0.35
N VAL A 58 -0.14 1.33 -0.56
CA VAL A 58 1.13 0.61 -0.58
C VAL A 58 2.08 1.18 0.47
N ASP A 59 2.40 0.40 1.50
CA ASP A 59 3.55 0.65 2.35
C ASP A 59 4.82 0.19 1.63
N THR A 60 5.67 1.15 1.30
CA THR A 60 6.96 0.90 0.64
C THR A 60 8.13 1.46 1.45
N THR A 61 7.97 1.46 2.78
CA THR A 61 9.00 1.86 3.74
C THR A 61 10.33 1.17 3.47
N PHE A 62 10.31 -0.14 3.15
CA PHE A 62 11.53 -0.92 2.97
C PHE A 62 12.25 -0.61 1.65
N ALA A 63 11.50 -0.39 0.55
CA ALA A 63 12.09 -0.08 -0.73
C ALA A 63 12.49 1.40 -0.87
N THR A 64 11.84 2.31 -0.13
CA THR A 64 12.04 3.78 -0.25
C THR A 64 11.60 4.33 -1.62
N PRO A 65 11.34 5.64 -1.76
CA PRO A 65 10.92 6.21 -3.05
C PRO A 65 12.05 6.22 -4.09
N VAL A 66 13.29 5.94 -3.68
CA VAL A 66 14.45 5.83 -4.58
C VAL A 66 14.33 4.60 -5.48
N PHE A 67 13.85 3.47 -4.94
CA PHE A 67 13.83 2.20 -5.65
C PHE A 67 12.44 1.78 -6.14
N LEU A 68 11.36 2.26 -5.51
CA LEU A 68 10.01 1.90 -5.89
C LEU A 68 9.06 3.09 -5.73
N ARG A 69 8.30 3.41 -6.78
CA ARG A 69 7.30 4.49 -6.80
C ARG A 69 5.91 3.91 -7.06
N PRO A 70 5.18 3.43 -6.04
CA PRO A 70 3.93 2.69 -6.24
C PRO A 70 2.81 3.48 -6.93
N LEU A 71 2.83 4.81 -6.90
CA LEU A 71 1.90 5.65 -7.66
C LEU A 71 1.94 5.32 -9.18
N GLU A 72 3.13 5.00 -9.71
CA GLU A 72 3.30 4.60 -11.12
C GLU A 72 2.63 3.25 -11.44
N TYR A 73 2.27 2.47 -10.42
CA TYR A 73 1.62 1.16 -10.51
C TYR A 73 0.15 1.21 -10.06
N GLY A 74 -0.42 2.41 -9.91
CA GLY A 74 -1.83 2.62 -9.63
C GLY A 74 -2.20 2.62 -8.14
N ALA A 75 -1.23 2.74 -7.22
CA ALA A 75 -1.53 3.02 -5.82
C ALA A 75 -2.19 4.41 -5.69
N ASP A 76 -3.22 4.51 -4.86
CA ASP A 76 -3.85 5.79 -4.50
C ASP A 76 -3.05 6.49 -3.39
N LEU A 77 -2.55 5.72 -2.44
CA LEU A 77 -1.77 6.20 -1.30
C LEU A 77 -0.47 5.40 -1.16
N VAL A 78 0.64 6.10 -0.98
CA VAL A 78 1.93 5.50 -0.62
C VAL A 78 2.29 5.90 0.79
N LEU A 79 2.54 4.90 1.64
CA LEU A 79 2.98 5.11 3.01
C LEU A 79 4.48 4.85 3.16
N HIS A 80 5.15 5.73 3.90
CA HIS A 80 6.50 5.51 4.41
C HIS A 80 6.57 5.81 5.90
N SER A 81 7.21 4.93 6.67
CA SER A 81 7.78 5.31 7.95
C SER A 81 9.03 6.17 7.72
N THR A 82 8.97 7.45 8.12
CA THR A 82 10.14 8.34 8.02
C THR A 82 11.22 8.00 9.03
N THR A 83 10.87 7.23 10.08
CA THR A 83 11.77 6.75 11.13
C THR A 83 12.89 5.84 10.61
N LYS A 84 12.65 5.13 9.51
CA LYS A 84 13.55 4.09 9.00
C LYS A 84 14.60 4.67 8.05
N TYR A 85 14.64 4.17 6.82
CA TYR A 85 15.64 4.55 5.82
C TYR A 85 15.58 6.05 5.45
N LEU A 86 14.42 6.69 5.57
CA LEU A 86 14.29 8.13 5.29
C LEU A 86 15.00 9.01 6.32
N SER A 87 14.94 8.68 7.62
CA SER A 87 15.78 9.35 8.63
C SER A 87 17.23 8.89 8.52
N GLY A 88 17.44 7.59 8.29
CA GLY A 88 18.76 6.96 8.17
C GLY A 88 19.59 6.91 9.45
N HIS A 89 19.22 7.69 10.48
CA HIS A 89 20.03 7.91 11.68
C HIS A 89 19.24 7.74 12.99
N ASN A 90 18.02 7.21 12.95
CA ASN A 90 17.14 7.00 14.11
C ASN A 90 16.83 8.28 14.92
N GLN A 91 16.86 9.45 14.28
CA GLN A 91 16.67 10.74 14.95
C GLN A 91 15.24 11.26 14.86
N ILE A 92 14.46 10.75 13.91
CA ILE A 92 13.11 11.22 13.61
C ILE A 92 12.13 10.07 13.84
N ILE A 93 10.99 10.38 14.45
CA ILE A 93 9.83 9.48 14.47
C ILE A 93 8.73 10.15 13.67
N GLY A 94 8.22 9.46 12.65
CA GLY A 94 7.11 9.96 11.85
C GLY A 94 6.69 9.03 10.72
N GLY A 95 5.72 9.51 9.96
CA GLY A 95 5.21 8.88 8.76
C GLY A 95 4.91 9.93 7.69
N ALA A 96 4.97 9.49 6.44
CA ALA A 96 4.55 10.27 5.29
C ALA A 96 3.52 9.46 4.50
N ILE A 97 2.45 10.13 4.07
CA ILE A 97 1.48 9.62 3.11
C ILE A 97 1.60 10.51 1.88
N ILE A 98 1.76 9.88 0.72
CA ILE A 98 1.90 10.55 -0.57
C ILE A 98 0.74 10.11 -1.45
N THR A 99 0.12 11.07 -2.14
CA THR A 99 -0.97 10.85 -3.09
C THR A 99 -0.89 11.89 -4.20
N ASP A 100 -1.40 11.54 -5.38
CA ASP A 100 -1.67 12.46 -6.49
C ASP A 100 -3.17 12.73 -6.68
N ARG A 101 -4.01 12.22 -5.76
CA ARG A 101 -5.46 12.39 -5.77
C ARG A 101 -5.89 13.62 -4.97
N ASP A 102 -6.44 14.60 -5.67
CA ASP A 102 -6.97 15.83 -5.07
C ASP A 102 -8.11 15.55 -4.08
N ASP A 103 -8.95 14.54 -4.33
CA ASP A 103 -10.09 14.21 -3.48
C ASP A 103 -9.69 13.59 -2.11
N LEU A 104 -8.42 13.15 -1.98
CA LEU A 104 -7.86 12.62 -0.74
C LEU A 104 -7.04 13.67 0.03
N MET A 105 -6.83 14.85 -0.53
CA MET A 105 -6.09 15.95 0.11
C MET A 105 -6.99 16.65 1.14
N ILE A 106 -6.47 16.85 2.34
CA ILE A 106 -7.16 17.62 3.39
C ILE A 106 -6.90 19.11 3.11
N SER A 107 -7.97 19.89 2.89
CA SER A 107 -7.93 21.35 2.77
C SER A 107 -7.68 22.04 4.11
#